data_AF-A0A1Z3UBD6-F1
#
_entry.id   AF-A0A1Z3UBD6-F1
#
_cell.length_a   1.000
_cell.length_b   1.000
_cell.length_c   1.000
_cell.angle_alpha   90.00
_cell.angle_beta   90.00
_cell.angle_gamma   90.00
#
_symmetry.space_group_name_H-M   'P 1'
#
loop_
_entity.id
_entity.type
_entity.pdbx_description
1 polymer ?
#
loop_
_entity_poly.entity_id
_entity_poly.type
_entity_poly.pdbx_seq_one_letter_code
_entity_poly.pdbx_strand_id
1 'polypeptide(L)'
;MADAAETVKKTADQAAAAATSAAAKVKAQAETMQAAGTQAFREGIDKSTASMAELNAHSKKTLEAMVESVTVAQKGAEALSQQALGFAKSSWEDGVAASKELSTARSVQEFFELQTAWAKKSMERYVAELTKTNEIVTATVKDSIKPINERVTASVETFQAAR
;
A
#
# COMPACT_ATOMS: atom_id res chain seq x y z
N MET A 1 -27.95 4.13 86.94
CA MET A 1 -27.48 2.93 86.21
C MET A 1 -28.20 2.67 84.88
N ALA A 2 -29.30 3.38 84.54
CA ALA A 2 -29.99 3.23 83.25
C ALA A 2 -29.23 3.88 82.06
N ASP A 3 -28.58 5.03 82.28
CA ASP A 3 -27.91 5.83 81.25
C ASP A 3 -26.68 5.14 80.60
N ALA A 4 -25.93 4.39 81.40
CA ALA A 4 -24.77 3.64 80.94
C ALA A 4 -25.16 2.44 80.06
N ALA A 5 -26.29 1.79 80.36
CA ALA A 5 -26.79 0.65 79.58
C ALA A 5 -27.34 1.10 78.21
N GLU A 6 -28.00 2.26 78.15
CA GLU A 6 -28.49 2.84 76.90
C GLU A 6 -27.35 3.33 76.01
N THR A 7 -26.31 3.93 76.60
CA THR A 7 -25.11 4.36 75.88
C THR A 7 -24.37 3.16 75.29
N VAL A 8 -24.17 2.08 76.07
CA VAL A 8 -23.53 0.85 75.58
C VAL A 8 -24.33 0.19 74.46
N LYS A 9 -25.68 0.15 74.57
CA LYS A 9 -26.55 -0.39 73.53
C LYS A 9 -26.45 0.41 72.23
N LYS A 10 -26.47 1.75 72.32
CA LYS A 10 -26.33 2.64 71.16
C LYS A 10 -24.97 2.49 70.47
N THR A 11 -23.89 2.33 71.24
CA THR A 11 -22.55 2.08 70.70
C THR A 11 -22.46 0.71 70.01
N ALA A 12 -23.09 -0.33 70.58
CA ALA A 12 -23.15 -1.65 69.97
C ALA A 12 -23.96 -1.65 68.66
N ASP A 13 -25.10 -0.97 68.61
CA ASP A 13 -25.94 -0.84 67.41
C ASP A 13 -25.22 -0.06 66.30
N GLN A 14 -24.48 0.99 66.65
CA GLN A 14 -23.64 1.74 65.70
C GLN A 14 -22.48 0.90 65.15
N ALA A 15 -21.83 0.10 66.00
CA ALA A 15 -20.78 -0.82 65.57
C ALA A 15 -21.32 -1.91 64.62
N ALA A 16 -22.51 -2.47 64.90
CA ALA A 16 -23.18 -3.44 64.05
C ALA A 16 -23.59 -2.84 62.68
N ALA A 17 -24.11 -1.62 62.67
CA ALA A 17 -24.46 -0.90 61.45
C ALA A 17 -23.21 -0.57 60.61
N ALA A 18 -22.12 -0.15 61.25
CA ALA A 18 -20.83 0.11 60.59
C ALA A 18 -20.23 -1.16 59.99
N ALA A 19 -20.29 -2.29 60.71
CA ALA A 19 -19.83 -3.59 60.22
C ALA A 19 -20.64 -4.08 59.01
N THR A 20 -21.97 -3.92 59.04
CA THR A 20 -22.87 -4.28 57.93
C THR A 20 -22.62 -3.42 56.69
N SER A 21 -22.43 -2.11 56.89
CA SER A 21 -22.06 -1.16 55.83
C SER A 21 -20.70 -1.48 55.20
N ALA A 22 -19.70 -1.82 56.03
CA ALA A 22 -18.39 -2.24 55.57
C ALA A 22 -18.47 -3.54 54.75
N ALA A 23 -19.22 -4.53 55.22
CA ALA A 23 -19.44 -5.79 54.50
C ALA A 23 -20.14 -5.58 53.15
N ALA A 24 -21.17 -4.71 53.10
CA ALA A 24 -21.86 -4.35 51.86
C ALA A 24 -20.93 -3.64 50.86
N LYS A 25 -20.07 -2.73 51.34
CA LYS A 25 -19.06 -2.05 50.49
C LYS A 25 -18.03 -3.03 49.94
N VAL A 26 -17.51 -3.94 50.78
CA VAL A 26 -16.56 -4.98 50.34
C VAL A 26 -17.20 -5.87 49.27
N LYS A 27 -18.46 -6.26 49.46
CA LYS A 27 -19.19 -7.08 48.47
C LYS A 27 -19.42 -6.33 47.15
N ALA A 28 -19.89 -5.09 47.19
CA ALA A 28 -20.09 -4.26 46.00
C ALA A 28 -18.76 -3.98 45.26
N GLN A 29 -17.68 -3.77 46.02
CA GLN A 29 -16.34 -3.56 45.47
C GLN A 29 -15.81 -4.85 44.83
N ALA A 30 -16.06 -6.02 45.43
CA ALA A 30 -15.71 -7.32 44.85
C ALA A 30 -16.49 -7.60 43.55
N GLU A 31 -17.81 -7.32 43.52
CA GLU A 31 -18.65 -7.44 42.32
C GLU A 31 -18.17 -6.50 41.20
N THR A 32 -17.79 -5.26 41.55
CA THR A 32 -17.22 -4.29 40.60
C THR A 32 -15.87 -4.74 40.05
N MET A 33 -14.97 -5.26 40.90
CA MET A 33 -13.69 -5.80 40.46
C MET A 33 -13.87 -7.04 39.58
N GLN A 34 -14.83 -7.91 39.90
CA GLN A 34 -15.12 -9.09 39.09
C GLN A 34 -15.70 -8.72 37.71
N ALA A 35 -16.58 -7.73 37.66
CA ALA A 35 -17.12 -7.19 36.41
C ALA A 35 -16.02 -6.53 35.55
N ALA A 36 -15.18 -5.69 36.16
CA ALA A 36 -14.04 -5.06 35.49
C ALA A 36 -13.03 -6.09 34.97
N GLY A 37 -12.73 -7.14 35.75
CA GLY A 37 -11.84 -8.22 35.32
C GLY A 37 -12.42 -9.03 34.16
N THR A 38 -13.72 -9.30 34.17
CA THR A 38 -14.40 -10.00 33.07
C THR A 38 -14.44 -9.16 31.79
N GLN A 39 -14.67 -7.85 31.92
CA GLN A 39 -14.66 -6.92 30.79
C GLN A 39 -13.25 -6.78 30.20
N ALA A 40 -12.23 -6.55 31.03
CA ALA A 40 -10.84 -6.45 30.59
C ALA A 40 -10.35 -7.73 29.89
N PHE A 41 -10.81 -8.90 30.37
CA PHE A 41 -10.52 -10.17 29.72
C PHE A 41 -11.15 -10.28 28.32
N ARG A 42 -12.43 -9.90 28.17
CA ARG A 42 -13.11 -9.87 26.87
C ARG A 42 -12.46 -8.90 25.90
N GLU A 43 -12.20 -7.67 26.34
CA GLU A 43 -11.47 -6.66 25.55
C GLU A 43 -10.07 -7.15 25.17
N GLY A 44 -9.38 -7.86 26.06
CA GLY A 44 -8.09 -8.48 25.79
C GLY A 44 -8.15 -9.55 24.69
N ILE A 45 -9.18 -10.40 24.71
CA ILE A 45 -9.42 -11.41 23.65
C ILE A 45 -9.78 -10.73 22.33
N ASP A 46 -10.68 -9.74 22.33
CA ASP A 46 -11.10 -9.03 21.12
C ASP A 46 -9.91 -8.30 20.49
N LYS A 47 -9.10 -7.61 21.30
CA LYS A 47 -7.88 -6.93 20.85
C LYS A 47 -6.83 -7.91 20.33
N SER A 48 -6.64 -9.04 21.00
CA SER A 48 -5.72 -10.09 20.55
C SER A 48 -6.15 -10.65 19.19
N THR A 49 -7.43 -10.99 19.04
CA THR A 49 -8.00 -11.52 17.80
C THR A 49 -7.90 -10.51 16.66
N ALA A 50 -8.24 -9.24 16.92
CA ALA A 50 -8.11 -8.15 15.95
C ALA A 50 -6.64 -7.95 15.52
N SER A 51 -5.70 -7.95 16.46
CA SER A 51 -4.26 -7.79 16.15
C SER A 51 -3.71 -8.93 15.30
N MET A 52 -4.15 -10.18 15.54
CA MET A 52 -3.73 -11.32 14.72
C MET A 52 -4.30 -11.23 13.29
N ALA A 53 -5.56 -10.81 13.15
CA ALA A 53 -6.17 -10.60 11.85
C ALA A 53 -5.47 -9.47 11.07
N GLU A 54 -5.11 -8.39 11.76
CA GLU A 54 -4.42 -7.24 11.18
C GLU A 54 -2.99 -7.57 10.74
N LEU A 55 -2.23 -8.32 11.55
CA LEU A 55 -0.90 -8.81 11.17
C LEU A 55 -0.96 -9.69 9.92
N ASN A 56 -1.92 -10.62 9.86
CA ASN A 56 -2.07 -11.49 8.69
C ASN A 56 -2.47 -10.69 7.44
N ALA A 57 -3.40 -9.75 7.58
CA ALA A 57 -3.80 -8.86 6.50
C ALA A 57 -2.65 -7.97 6.02
N HIS A 58 -1.81 -7.47 6.93
CA HIS A 58 -0.63 -6.67 6.60
C HIS A 58 0.37 -7.50 5.78
N SER A 59 0.71 -8.71 6.23
CA SER A 59 1.61 -9.62 5.50
C SER A 59 1.08 -9.94 4.11
N LYS A 60 -0.22 -10.27 3.98
CA LYS A 60 -0.86 -10.55 2.68
C LYS A 60 -0.79 -9.35 1.75
N LYS A 61 -1.18 -8.16 2.21
CA LYS A 61 -1.16 -6.93 1.39
C LYS A 61 0.25 -6.54 0.96
N THR A 62 1.26 -6.78 1.79
CA THR A 62 2.66 -6.52 1.42
C THR A 62 3.12 -7.48 0.32
N LEU A 63 2.76 -8.76 0.38
CA LEU A 63 3.03 -9.71 -0.70
C LEU A 63 2.29 -9.34 -1.99
N GLU A 64 1.01 -8.96 -1.90
CA GLU A 64 0.22 -8.49 -3.04
C GLU A 64 0.86 -7.28 -3.71
N ALA A 65 1.32 -6.30 -2.92
CA ALA A 65 2.03 -5.13 -3.44
C ALA A 65 3.33 -5.52 -4.17
N MET A 66 4.10 -6.47 -3.64
CA MET A 66 5.31 -6.95 -4.33
C MET A 66 4.98 -7.64 -5.65
N VAL A 67 3.94 -8.48 -5.67
CA VAL A 67 3.48 -9.16 -6.90
C VAL A 67 3.00 -8.14 -7.93
N GLU A 68 2.28 -7.10 -7.50
CA GLU A 68 1.84 -6.02 -8.37
C GLU A 68 3.04 -5.25 -8.95
N SER A 69 4.03 -4.89 -8.13
CA SER A 69 5.29 -4.28 -8.58
C SER A 69 6.00 -5.10 -9.65
N VAL A 70 6.12 -6.42 -9.44
CA VAL A 70 6.72 -7.34 -10.43
C VAL A 70 5.89 -7.39 -11.70
N THR A 71 4.56 -7.43 -11.58
CA THR A 71 3.64 -7.47 -12.72
C THR A 71 3.77 -6.20 -13.57
N VAL A 72 3.90 -5.03 -12.94
CA VAL A 72 4.13 -3.76 -13.64
C VAL A 72 5.48 -3.78 -14.36
N ALA A 73 6.54 -4.22 -13.69
CA ALA A 73 7.86 -4.35 -14.31
C ALA A 73 7.85 -5.30 -15.52
N GLN A 74 7.15 -6.44 -15.42
CA GLN A 74 6.96 -7.38 -16.53
C GLN A 74 6.23 -6.74 -17.72
N LYS A 75 5.15 -5.99 -17.47
CA LYS A 75 4.44 -5.25 -18.53
C LYS A 75 5.32 -4.19 -19.20
N GLY A 76 6.17 -3.51 -18.43
CA GLY A 76 7.16 -2.58 -18.98
C GLY A 76 8.15 -3.26 -19.92
N ALA A 77 8.66 -4.43 -19.53
CA ALA A 77 9.54 -5.23 -20.38
C ALA A 77 8.83 -5.73 -21.66
N GLU A 78 7.57 -6.15 -21.56
CA GLU A 78 6.76 -6.52 -22.72
C GLU A 78 6.58 -5.33 -23.67
N ALA A 79 6.26 -4.15 -23.13
CA ALA A 79 6.09 -2.94 -23.93
C ALA A 79 7.38 -2.54 -24.67
N LEU A 80 8.55 -2.65 -24.02
CA LEU A 80 9.85 -2.44 -24.68
C LEU A 80 10.10 -3.46 -25.80
N SER A 81 9.76 -4.73 -25.58
CA SER A 81 9.92 -5.78 -26.60
C SER A 81 9.03 -5.52 -27.81
N GLN A 82 7.76 -5.17 -27.58
CA GLN A 82 6.82 -4.80 -28.64
C GLN A 82 7.30 -3.55 -29.41
N GLN A 83 7.85 -2.57 -28.71
CA GLN A 83 8.41 -1.37 -29.32
C GLN A 83 9.59 -1.71 -30.24
N ALA A 84 10.55 -2.51 -29.76
CA ALA A 84 11.71 -2.94 -30.54
C ALA A 84 11.31 -3.72 -31.80
N LEU A 85 10.32 -4.62 -31.69
CA LEU A 85 9.77 -5.34 -32.84
C LEU A 85 9.10 -4.39 -33.84
N GLY A 86 8.33 -3.42 -33.35
CA GLY A 86 7.71 -2.38 -34.18
C GLY A 86 8.75 -1.53 -34.92
N PHE A 87 9.82 -1.13 -34.24
CA PHE A 87 10.92 -0.38 -34.84
C PHE A 87 11.65 -1.20 -35.91
N ALA A 88 11.94 -2.48 -35.65
CA ALA A 88 12.57 -3.37 -36.63
C ALA A 88 11.71 -3.52 -37.89
N LYS A 89 10.39 -3.73 -37.73
CA LYS A 89 9.45 -3.83 -38.84
C LYS A 89 9.40 -2.55 -39.68
N SER A 90 9.27 -1.38 -39.04
CA SER A 90 9.27 -0.11 -39.79
C SER A 90 10.64 0.16 -40.45
N SER A 91 11.75 -0.24 -39.82
CA SER A 91 13.11 -0.14 -40.40
C SER A 91 13.24 -0.92 -41.69
N TRP A 92 12.69 -2.13 -41.72
CA TRP A 92 12.65 -2.94 -42.93
C TRP A 92 11.80 -2.29 -44.03
N GLU A 93 10.58 -1.85 -43.69
CA GLU A 93 9.66 -1.22 -44.62
C GLU A 93 10.25 0.08 -45.21
N ASP A 94 10.88 0.91 -44.38
CA ASP A 94 11.55 2.13 -44.81
C ASP A 94 12.78 1.86 -45.69
N GLY A 95 13.55 0.81 -45.41
CA GLY A 95 14.68 0.42 -46.25
C GLY A 95 14.26 -0.04 -47.65
N VAL A 96 13.20 -0.83 -47.73
CA VAL A 96 12.61 -1.25 -49.02
C VAL A 96 12.06 -0.05 -49.78
N ALA A 97 11.36 0.86 -49.09
CA ALA A 97 10.84 2.09 -49.69
C ALA A 97 11.98 2.95 -50.24
N ALA A 98 13.04 3.18 -49.46
CA ALA A 98 14.19 3.98 -49.87
C ALA A 98 14.92 3.38 -51.08
N SER A 99 15.12 2.05 -51.11
CA SER A 99 15.74 1.37 -52.25
C SER A 99 14.92 1.57 -53.53
N LYS A 100 13.58 1.46 -53.43
CA LYS A 100 12.69 1.70 -54.56
C LYS A 100 12.76 3.16 -55.01
N GLU A 101 12.74 4.11 -54.09
CA GLU A 101 12.81 5.53 -54.39
C GLU A 101 14.13 5.90 -55.07
N LEU A 102 15.26 5.46 -54.52
CA LEU A 102 16.59 5.68 -55.09
C LEU A 102 16.74 5.06 -56.48
N SER A 103 16.08 3.92 -56.76
CA SER A 103 16.11 3.30 -58.10
C SER A 103 15.42 4.14 -59.19
N THR A 104 14.61 5.13 -58.81
CA THR A 104 13.94 6.05 -59.75
C THR A 104 14.75 7.29 -60.08
N ALA A 105 15.87 7.54 -59.37
CA ALA A 105 16.72 8.70 -59.58
C ALA A 105 17.33 8.69 -60.99
N ARG A 106 17.18 9.81 -61.70
CA ARG A 106 17.65 9.99 -63.09
C ARG A 106 18.95 10.79 -63.16
N SER A 107 19.39 11.35 -62.04
CA SER A 107 20.62 12.14 -61.93
C SER A 107 21.27 11.96 -60.56
N VAL A 108 22.55 12.30 -60.47
CA VAL A 108 23.29 12.31 -59.20
C VAL A 108 22.68 13.29 -58.20
N GLN A 109 22.17 14.44 -58.68
CA GLN A 109 21.56 15.45 -57.82
C GLN A 109 20.26 14.93 -57.18
N GLU A 110 19.37 14.31 -57.99
CA GLU A 110 18.14 13.68 -57.50
C GLU A 110 18.43 12.54 -56.50
N PHE A 111 19.48 11.76 -56.74
CA PHE A 111 19.94 10.74 -55.79
C PHE A 111 20.33 11.33 -54.43
N PHE A 112 21.11 12.42 -54.41
CA PHE A 112 21.50 13.10 -53.17
C PHE A 112 20.30 13.70 -52.42
N GLU A 113 19.33 14.26 -53.15
CA GLU A 113 18.10 14.79 -52.55
C GLU A 113 17.29 13.67 -51.87
N LEU A 114 17.09 12.54 -52.56
CA LEU A 114 16.40 11.36 -52.01
C LEU A 114 17.14 10.76 -50.81
N GLN A 115 18.46 10.63 -50.89
CA GLN A 115 19.26 10.12 -49.78
C GLN A 115 19.21 11.06 -48.56
N THR A 116 19.23 12.38 -48.78
CA THR A 116 19.11 13.38 -47.71
C THR A 116 17.73 13.34 -47.05
N ALA A 117 16.66 13.20 -47.84
CA ALA A 117 15.30 13.05 -47.35
C ALA A 117 15.15 11.77 -46.50
N TRP A 118 15.69 10.65 -46.98
CA TRP A 118 15.70 9.39 -46.22
C TRP A 118 16.49 9.51 -44.91
N ALA A 119 17.67 10.15 -44.93
CA ALA A 119 18.47 10.35 -43.74
C ALA A 119 17.73 11.19 -42.68
N LYS A 120 17.06 12.27 -43.12
CA LYS A 120 16.24 13.11 -42.24
C LYS A 120 15.10 12.31 -41.61
N LYS A 121 14.32 11.58 -42.41
CA LYS A 121 13.22 10.73 -41.92
C LYS A 121 13.72 9.67 -40.93
N SER A 122 14.86 9.04 -41.23
CA SER A 122 15.48 8.04 -40.37
C SER A 122 15.88 8.60 -39.01
N MET A 123 16.43 9.82 -38.99
CA MET A 123 16.80 10.52 -37.77
C MET A 123 15.58 10.92 -36.93
N GLU A 124 14.54 11.48 -37.55
CA GLU A 124 13.28 11.82 -36.87
C GLU A 124 12.66 10.58 -36.20
N ARG A 125 12.63 9.45 -36.92
CA ARG A 125 12.11 8.18 -36.40
C ARG A 125 12.96 7.61 -35.26
N TYR A 126 14.29 7.69 -35.37
CA TYR A 126 15.18 7.25 -34.30
C TYR A 126 14.98 8.06 -33.02
N VAL A 127 14.85 9.38 -33.13
CA VAL A 127 14.55 10.26 -31.98
C VAL A 127 13.19 9.92 -31.36
N ALA A 128 12.18 9.65 -32.19
CA ALA A 128 10.86 9.21 -31.71
C ALA A 128 10.95 7.88 -30.93
N GLU A 129 11.72 6.92 -31.43
CA GLU A 129 11.94 5.63 -30.77
C GLU A 129 12.67 5.79 -29.42
N LEU A 130 13.69 6.64 -29.35
CA LEU A 130 14.39 6.94 -28.10
C LEU A 130 13.45 7.61 -27.08
N THR A 131 12.65 8.57 -27.53
CA THR A 131 11.67 9.26 -26.67
C THR A 131 10.69 8.25 -26.07
N LYS A 132 10.10 7.40 -26.92
CA LYS A 132 9.13 6.39 -26.50
C LYS A 132 9.75 5.33 -25.58
N THR A 133 10.99 4.91 -25.84
CA THR A 133 11.73 3.99 -24.95
C THR A 133 11.90 4.61 -23.57
N ASN A 134 12.30 5.88 -23.49
CA ASN A 134 12.48 6.59 -22.24
C ASN A 134 11.16 6.76 -21.47
N GLU A 135 10.06 7.05 -22.17
CA GLU A 135 8.73 7.11 -21.57
C GLU A 135 8.34 5.77 -20.94
N ILE A 136 8.52 4.65 -21.65
CA ILE A 136 8.20 3.31 -21.13
C ILE A 136 9.05 2.99 -19.90
N VAL A 137 10.36 3.21 -19.96
CA VAL A 137 11.26 2.93 -18.83
C VAL A 137 10.88 3.78 -17.62
N THR A 138 10.69 5.08 -17.82
CA THR A 138 10.35 6.02 -16.73
C THR A 138 9.01 5.67 -16.10
N ALA A 139 7.99 5.38 -16.91
CA ALA A 139 6.67 4.97 -16.43
C ALA A 139 6.76 3.64 -15.67
N THR A 140 7.47 2.64 -16.22
CA THR A 140 7.64 1.33 -15.57
C THR A 140 8.28 1.45 -14.21
N VAL A 141 9.36 2.23 -14.08
CA VAL A 141 10.03 2.45 -12.79
C VAL A 141 9.08 3.11 -11.79
N LYS A 142 8.42 4.20 -12.20
CA LYS A 142 7.49 4.95 -11.35
C LYS A 142 6.32 4.09 -10.90
N ASP A 143 5.73 3.32 -11.79
CA ASP A 143 4.56 2.52 -11.50
C ASP A 143 4.93 1.25 -10.71
N SER A 144 6.14 0.71 -10.88
CA SER A 144 6.61 -0.46 -10.12
C SER A 144 6.82 -0.15 -8.64
N ILE A 145 7.19 1.08 -8.27
CA ILE A 145 7.38 1.48 -6.85
C ILE A 145 6.09 1.91 -6.17
N LYS A 146 5.04 2.24 -6.93
CA LYS A 146 3.79 2.78 -6.43
C LYS A 146 3.08 1.85 -5.42
N PRO A 147 2.94 0.53 -5.66
CA PRO A 147 2.29 -0.38 -4.71
C PRO A 147 2.99 -0.38 -3.33
N ILE A 148 4.31 -0.29 -3.31
CA ILE A 148 5.10 -0.23 -2.07
C ILE A 148 4.84 1.09 -1.33
N ASN A 149 4.82 2.22 -2.04
CA ASN A 149 4.51 3.51 -1.44
C ASN A 149 3.09 3.53 -0.83
N GLU A 150 2.11 2.94 -1.50
CA GLU A 150 0.75 2.82 -0.98
C GLU A 150 0.70 1.97 0.31
N ARG A 151 1.52 0.91 0.42
CA ARG A 151 1.65 0.13 1.66
C ARG A 151 2.24 0.94 2.80
N VAL A 152 3.24 1.76 2.53
CA VAL A 152 3.84 2.66 3.53
C VAL A 152 2.80 3.66 4.02
N THR A 153 2.10 4.34 3.12
CA THR A 153 1.04 5.30 3.47
C THR A 153 -0.06 4.66 4.30
N ALA A 154 -0.59 3.50 3.86
CA ALA A 154 -1.63 2.79 4.59
C ALA A 154 -1.18 2.36 6.01
N SER A 155 0.10 2.01 6.17
CA SER A 155 0.65 1.65 7.49
C SER A 155 0.75 2.87 8.42
N VAL A 156 1.10 4.04 7.87
CA VAL A 156 1.11 5.31 8.61
C VAL A 156 -0.30 5.71 9.04
N GLU A 157 -1.29 5.61 8.15
CA GLU A 157 -2.70 5.90 8.47
C GLU A 157 -3.24 4.98 9.57
N THR A 158 -2.91 3.69 9.52
CA THR A 158 -3.28 2.72 10.56
C THR A 158 -2.70 3.09 11.92
N PHE A 159 -1.42 3.48 11.95
CA PHE A 159 -0.76 3.93 13.18
C PHE A 159 -1.39 5.22 13.73
N GLN A 160 -1.78 6.15 12.87
CA GLN A 160 -2.47 7.37 13.27
C GLN A 160 -3.87 7.08 13.81
N ALA A 161 -4.61 6.15 13.22
CA ALA A 161 -5.94 5.76 13.67
C ALA A 161 -5.95 5.02 15.02
N ALA A 162 -4.82 4.39 15.39
CA ALA A 162 -4.65 3.68 16.65
C ALA A 162 -4.19 4.56 17.84
N ARG A 163 -3.91 5.85 17.60
CA ARG A 163 -3.47 6.83 18.62
C ARG A 163 -4.63 7.66 19.14
#